data_AF-A0A9D6X586-F1
#
_entry.id   AF-A0A9D6X586-F1
#
_cell.length_a   1.000
_cell.length_b   1.000
_cell.length_c   1.000
_cell.angle_alpha   90.00
_cell.angle_beta   90.00
_cell.angle_gamma   90.00
#
_symmetry.space_group_name_H-M   'P 1'
#
loop_
_entity.id
_entity.type
_entity.pdbx_description
1 polymer ?
#
loop_
_entity_poly.entity_id
_entity_poly.type
_entity_poly.pdbx_seq_one_letter_code
_entity_poly.pdbx_strand_id
1 'polypeptide(L)'
;MQKTRRAILGTTALAVLAAAASLVPRAVRAQADLLDGKVFVTTEGERGKPADVDNVLTFSGGKFHSKACDQWGYDKGTVKATRAGDAIHFETETRSEKYETRQVWKGVIKGDTIEGTKTVYRKPSFFRPNPDPIEGWFKGALKP
;
A
#
# COMPACT_ATOMS: atom_id res chain seq x y z
N MET A 1 -10.91 17.26 78.22
CA MET A 1 -9.91 16.32 77.66
C MET A 1 -9.80 16.57 76.17
N GLN A 2 -8.62 16.97 75.69
CA GLN A 2 -8.26 17.17 74.28
C GLN A 2 -8.19 15.84 73.52
N LYS A 3 -8.43 15.92 72.20
CA LYS A 3 -7.80 15.19 71.06
C LYS A 3 -8.78 15.24 69.87
N THR A 4 -8.48 15.52 68.61
CA THR A 4 -7.26 15.86 67.85
C THR A 4 -7.74 16.33 66.47
N ARG A 5 -7.09 17.35 65.91
CA ARG A 5 -7.31 17.85 64.53
C ARG A 5 -7.03 16.74 63.51
N ARG A 6 -7.81 16.66 62.42
CA ARG A 6 -7.36 16.02 61.17
C ARG A 6 -7.40 17.01 60.03
N ALA A 7 -6.28 17.03 59.32
CA ALA A 7 -5.88 17.97 58.31
C ALA A 7 -6.61 17.75 56.99
N ILE A 8 -6.79 18.84 56.26
CA ILE A 8 -7.18 18.89 54.86
C ILE A 8 -5.93 18.54 54.03
N LEU A 9 -5.95 17.39 53.37
CA LEU A 9 -5.18 17.09 52.16
C LEU A 9 -6.24 16.79 51.09
N GLY A 10 -6.18 17.23 49.84
CA GLY A 10 -5.10 17.83 49.07
C GLY A 10 -5.36 17.46 47.61
N THR A 11 -5.01 18.39 46.71
CA THR A 11 -4.66 18.12 45.31
C THR A 11 -5.82 17.89 44.32
N THR A 12 -6.28 19.00 43.74
CA THR A 12 -6.83 19.03 42.39
C THR A 12 -5.76 18.53 41.41
N ALA A 13 -5.90 17.31 40.89
CA ALA A 13 -5.12 16.85 39.76
C ALA A 13 -5.94 17.07 38.48
N LEU A 14 -5.53 18.06 37.68
CA LEU A 14 -6.01 18.28 36.32
C LEU A 14 -5.89 16.98 35.51
N ALA A 15 -7.00 16.51 34.96
CA ALA A 15 -7.01 15.48 33.94
C ALA A 15 -6.46 16.10 32.63
N VAL A 16 -5.19 15.86 32.33
CA VAL A 16 -4.64 16.12 30.99
C VAL A 16 -5.14 15.02 30.07
N LEU A 17 -6.10 15.35 29.20
CA LEU A 17 -6.45 14.50 28.06
C LEU A 17 -5.23 14.35 27.17
N ALA A 18 -4.59 13.18 27.23
CA ALA A 18 -3.58 12.81 26.25
C ALA A 18 -4.28 12.54 24.91
N ALA A 19 -4.18 13.50 23.99
CA ALA A 19 -4.47 13.27 22.58
C ALA A 19 -3.43 12.26 22.05
N ALA A 20 -3.82 10.99 21.94
CA ALA A 20 -3.04 9.96 21.27
C ALA A 20 -3.05 10.26 19.76
N ALA A 21 -2.25 11.22 19.33
CA ALA A 21 -1.89 11.38 17.93
C ALA A 21 -1.18 10.10 17.51
N SER A 22 -1.83 9.30 16.66
CA SER A 22 -1.30 8.09 16.06
C SER A 22 -0.03 8.44 15.28
N LEU A 23 1.12 8.30 15.94
CA LEU A 23 2.44 8.35 15.34
C LEU A 23 2.56 7.13 14.42
N VAL A 24 2.09 7.28 13.18
CA VAL A 24 2.58 6.43 12.10
C VAL A 24 4.11 6.61 12.12
N PRO A 25 4.89 5.53 12.27
CA PRO A 25 6.34 5.64 12.39
C PRO A 25 6.90 6.42 11.21
N ARG A 26 7.67 7.48 11.49
CA ARG A 26 8.23 8.40 10.47
C ARG A 26 9.00 7.67 9.36
N ALA A 27 9.57 6.51 9.68
CA ALA A 27 10.25 5.62 8.75
C ALA A 27 9.32 5.04 7.66
N VAL A 28 8.06 4.74 7.97
CA VAL A 28 7.08 4.23 6.99
C VAL A 28 6.64 5.33 6.03
N ARG A 29 6.49 6.57 6.53
CA ARG A 29 6.21 7.75 5.70
C ARG A 29 7.35 8.05 4.73
N ALA A 30 8.58 8.14 5.24
CA ALA A 30 9.75 8.46 4.42
C ALA A 30 10.01 7.47 3.26
N GLN A 31 9.56 6.21 3.42
CA GLN A 31 9.64 5.19 2.38
C GLN A 31 8.58 5.37 1.30
N ALA A 32 7.35 5.71 1.70
CA ALA A 32 6.26 5.96 0.76
C ALA A 32 6.49 7.24 -0.08
N ASP A 33 7.18 8.24 0.49
CA ASP A 33 7.53 9.50 -0.17
C ASP A 33 8.45 9.31 -1.41
N LEU A 34 9.16 8.18 -1.52
CA LEU A 34 10.08 7.91 -2.64
C LEU A 34 9.38 7.87 -4.00
N LEU A 35 8.11 7.50 -4.03
CA LEU A 35 7.33 7.32 -5.25
C LEU A 35 6.22 8.36 -5.39
N ASP A 36 6.03 9.23 -4.41
CA ASP A 36 4.89 10.12 -4.38
C ASP A 36 4.87 11.09 -5.57
N GLY A 37 3.70 11.24 -6.19
CA GLY A 37 3.50 12.04 -7.40
C GLY A 37 3.92 11.37 -8.71
N LYS A 38 4.56 10.19 -8.68
CA LYS A 38 4.97 9.50 -9.91
C LYS A 38 3.79 8.84 -10.61
N VAL A 39 3.75 8.98 -11.93
CA VAL A 39 2.77 8.35 -12.81
C VAL A 39 3.51 7.64 -13.92
N PHE A 40 3.21 6.36 -14.15
CA PHE A 40 3.80 5.56 -15.20
C PHE A 40 2.74 5.09 -16.20
N VAL A 41 3.06 5.16 -17.48
CA VAL A 41 2.29 4.51 -18.54
C VAL A 41 2.94 3.16 -18.82
N THR A 42 2.18 2.10 -18.64
CA THR A 42 2.66 0.71 -18.63
C THR A 42 1.84 -0.17 -19.55
N THR A 43 2.47 -1.26 -19.99
CA THR A 43 1.79 -2.42 -20.58
C THR A 43 1.93 -3.61 -19.63
N GLU A 44 0.94 -4.48 -19.62
CA GLU A 44 0.90 -5.70 -18.81
C GLU A 44 0.57 -6.92 -19.66
N GLY A 45 0.99 -8.09 -19.20
CA GLY A 45 0.60 -9.38 -19.75
C GLY A 45 0.65 -10.48 -18.70
N GLU A 46 -0.07 -11.58 -18.92
CA GLU A 46 0.12 -12.78 -18.09
C GLU A 46 1.52 -13.39 -18.30
N ARG A 47 2.02 -14.13 -17.32
CA ARG A 47 3.33 -14.79 -17.41
C ARG A 47 3.39 -15.69 -18.65
N GLY A 48 4.45 -15.51 -19.44
CA GLY A 48 4.68 -16.27 -20.67
C GLY A 48 3.86 -15.79 -21.88
N LYS A 49 3.07 -14.72 -21.74
CA LYS A 49 2.26 -14.12 -22.80
C LYS A 49 2.74 -12.70 -23.14
N PRO A 50 2.51 -12.23 -24.37
CA PRO A 50 2.75 -10.82 -24.73
C PRO A 50 1.82 -9.89 -23.95
N ALA A 51 2.12 -8.59 -24.01
CA ALA A 51 1.25 -7.59 -23.41
C ALA A 51 -0.12 -7.57 -24.10
N ASP A 52 -1.16 -7.44 -23.28
CA ASP A 52 -2.56 -7.38 -23.71
C ASP A 52 -3.37 -6.29 -22.97
N VAL A 53 -2.75 -5.60 -22.01
CA VAL A 53 -3.39 -4.56 -21.22
C VAL A 53 -2.52 -3.30 -21.15
N ASP A 54 -3.06 -2.18 -21.59
CA ASP A 54 -2.51 -0.86 -21.27
C ASP A 54 -2.96 -0.42 -19.87
N ASN A 55 -2.06 0.19 -19.10
CA ASN A 55 -2.37 0.65 -17.76
C ASN A 55 -1.61 1.92 -17.37
N VAL A 56 -2.20 2.70 -16.48
CA VAL A 56 -1.57 3.85 -15.82
C VAL A 56 -1.43 3.55 -14.34
N LEU A 57 -0.17 3.49 -13.88
CA LEU A 57 0.17 3.28 -12.48
C LEU A 57 0.46 4.63 -11.82
N THR A 58 -0.28 4.97 -10.77
CA THR A 58 -0.14 6.25 -10.05
C THR A 58 0.27 5.99 -8.61
N PHE A 59 1.26 6.77 -8.15
CA PHE A 59 1.73 6.79 -6.77
C PHE A 59 1.41 8.16 -6.17
N SER A 60 0.57 8.21 -5.13
CA SER A 60 0.14 9.48 -4.51
C SER A 60 -0.36 9.30 -3.08
N GLY A 61 0.04 10.19 -2.17
CA GLY A 61 -0.22 10.06 -0.74
C GLY A 61 0.30 8.75 -0.14
N GLY A 62 1.40 8.21 -0.68
CA GLY A 62 1.92 6.89 -0.29
C GLY A 62 1.04 5.70 -0.69
N LYS A 63 0.13 5.92 -1.66
CA LYS A 63 -0.77 4.90 -2.20
C LYS A 63 -0.44 4.60 -3.65
N PHE A 64 -0.63 3.33 -4.03
CA PHE A 64 -0.58 2.83 -5.39
C PHE A 64 -2.00 2.71 -5.94
N HIS A 65 -2.15 3.09 -7.21
CA HIS A 65 -3.39 2.94 -7.95
C HIS A 65 -3.10 2.46 -9.37
N SER A 66 -3.93 1.53 -9.85
CA SER A 66 -3.86 0.92 -11.18
C SER A 66 -5.15 1.25 -11.93
N LYS A 67 -5.06 2.08 -12.97
CA LYS A 67 -6.25 2.56 -13.69
C LYS A 67 -7.02 1.43 -14.38
N ALA A 68 -6.31 0.48 -14.98
CA ALA A 68 -6.92 -0.69 -15.62
C ALA A 68 -7.70 -1.54 -14.62
N CYS A 69 -7.36 -1.48 -13.33
CA CYS A 69 -8.03 -2.25 -12.29
C CYS A 69 -9.33 -1.62 -11.76
N ASP A 70 -9.66 -0.38 -12.15
CA ASP A 70 -10.90 0.31 -11.74
C ASP A 70 -12.15 -0.46 -12.14
N GLN A 71 -12.17 -1.05 -13.34
CA GLN A 71 -13.34 -1.79 -13.83
C GLN A 71 -13.66 -3.04 -12.99
N TRP A 72 -12.66 -3.56 -12.28
CA TRP A 72 -12.83 -4.66 -11.34
C TRP A 72 -12.98 -4.18 -9.89
N GLY A 73 -13.06 -2.88 -9.65
CA GLY A 73 -13.31 -2.31 -8.33
C GLY A 73 -12.17 -2.55 -7.34
N TYR A 74 -10.92 -2.57 -7.81
CA TYR A 74 -9.78 -2.61 -6.91
C TYR A 74 -9.56 -1.26 -6.22
N ASP A 75 -9.22 -1.33 -4.94
CA ASP A 75 -8.85 -0.19 -4.12
C ASP A 75 -7.43 0.35 -4.43
N LYS A 76 -7.01 1.32 -3.61
CA LYS A 76 -5.63 1.83 -3.60
C LYS A 76 -4.81 1.16 -2.50
N GLY A 77 -3.66 0.62 -2.87
CA GLY A 77 -2.80 -0.12 -1.95
C GLY A 77 -1.77 0.76 -1.24
N THR A 78 -1.46 0.48 0.03
CA THR A 78 -0.35 1.16 0.74
C THR A 78 0.99 0.69 0.19
N VAL A 79 1.82 1.65 -0.23
CA VAL A 79 3.13 1.37 -0.83
C VAL A 79 4.17 1.18 0.26
N LYS A 80 4.93 0.09 0.16
CA LYS A 80 6.22 -0.06 0.84
C LYS A 80 7.29 0.08 -0.22
N ALA A 81 8.18 1.07 -0.08
CA ALA A 81 9.27 1.25 -1.04
C ALA A 81 10.62 1.35 -0.33
N THR A 82 11.66 0.88 -1.00
CA THR A 82 13.04 0.90 -0.49
C THR A 82 13.98 1.24 -1.62
N ARG A 83 14.86 2.21 -1.38
CA ARG A 83 15.94 2.55 -2.30
C ARG A 83 17.10 1.57 -2.11
N ALA A 84 17.57 0.98 -3.20
CA ALA A 84 18.75 0.12 -3.25
C ALA A 84 19.64 0.59 -4.41
N GLY A 85 20.67 1.39 -4.10
CA GLY A 85 21.48 2.04 -5.11
C GLY A 85 20.68 3.05 -5.95
N ASP A 86 20.71 2.87 -7.27
CA ASP A 86 19.97 3.66 -8.25
C ASP A 86 18.51 3.21 -8.44
N ALA A 87 18.16 2.03 -7.90
CA ALA A 87 16.83 1.46 -8.01
C ALA A 87 15.95 1.78 -6.80
N ILE A 88 14.64 1.91 -7.05
CA ILE A 88 13.61 1.89 -6.01
C ILE A 88 12.80 0.61 -6.18
N HIS A 89 12.78 -0.24 -5.16
CA HIS A 89 11.93 -1.41 -5.08
C HIS A 89 10.64 -1.04 -4.37
N PHE A 90 9.50 -1.56 -4.82
CA PHE A 90 8.24 -1.40 -4.12
C PHE A 90 7.42 -2.68 -4.06
N GLU A 91 6.60 -2.77 -3.02
CA GLU A 91 5.54 -3.76 -2.86
C GLU A 91 4.26 -3.08 -2.37
N THR A 92 3.12 -3.53 -2.88
CA THR A 92 1.80 -3.08 -2.47
C THR A 92 0.75 -4.16 -2.72
N GLU A 93 -0.32 -4.13 -1.93
CA GLU A 93 -1.47 -5.01 -2.10
C GLU A 93 -2.71 -4.16 -2.39
N THR A 94 -3.49 -4.55 -3.39
CA THR A 94 -4.83 -4.00 -3.66
C THR A 94 -5.88 -5.09 -3.54
N ARG A 95 -7.11 -4.70 -3.23
CA ARG A 95 -8.25 -5.60 -3.01
C ARG A 95 -9.47 -5.15 -3.78
N SER A 96 -10.21 -6.12 -4.29
CA SER A 96 -11.55 -5.91 -4.81
C SER A 96 -12.53 -6.64 -3.90
N GLU A 97 -13.33 -5.88 -3.17
CA GLU A 97 -14.43 -6.42 -2.36
C GLU A 97 -15.50 -7.07 -3.26
N LYS A 98 -15.75 -6.46 -4.42
CA LYS A 98 -16.74 -6.93 -5.40
C LYS A 98 -16.47 -8.37 -5.87
N TYR A 99 -15.21 -8.72 -6.09
CA TYR A 99 -14.81 -10.05 -6.58
C TYR A 99 -14.11 -10.89 -5.51
N GLU A 100 -13.99 -10.39 -4.29
CA GLU A 100 -13.27 -11.03 -3.19
C GLU A 100 -11.86 -11.50 -3.60
N THR A 101 -11.14 -10.64 -4.30
CA THR A 101 -9.80 -10.91 -4.86
C THR A 101 -8.79 -9.91 -4.32
N ARG A 102 -7.53 -10.35 -4.22
CA ARG A 102 -6.41 -9.46 -3.89
C ARG A 102 -5.32 -9.56 -4.94
N GLN A 103 -4.61 -8.46 -5.15
CA GLN A 103 -3.46 -8.41 -6.04
C GLN A 103 -2.23 -7.96 -5.26
N VAL A 104 -1.13 -8.69 -5.42
CA VAL A 104 0.18 -8.28 -4.92
C VAL A 104 1.00 -7.78 -6.08
N TRP A 105 1.47 -6.54 -5.96
CA TRP A 105 2.30 -5.87 -6.94
C TRP A 105 3.70 -5.73 -6.37
N LYS A 106 4.69 -6.13 -7.16
CA LYS A 106 6.10 -5.93 -6.85
C LYS A 106 6.77 -5.31 -8.06
N GLY A 107 7.53 -4.25 -7.87
CA GLY A 107 8.21 -3.60 -8.98
C GLY A 107 9.52 -2.94 -8.60
N VAL A 108 10.25 -2.59 -9.65
CA VAL A 108 11.54 -1.92 -9.61
C VAL A 108 11.45 -0.71 -10.53
N ILE A 109 11.92 0.43 -10.03
CA ILE A 109 12.02 1.67 -10.77
C ILE A 109 13.48 2.04 -10.91
N LYS A 110 13.92 2.29 -12.15
CA LYS A 110 15.28 2.76 -12.49
C LYS A 110 15.18 3.94 -13.44
N GLY A 111 15.63 5.11 -12.99
CA GLY A 111 15.39 6.37 -13.69
C GLY A 111 13.90 6.58 -13.95
N ASP A 112 13.54 6.68 -15.22
CA ASP A 112 12.17 6.90 -15.69
C ASP A 112 11.47 5.61 -16.11
N THR A 113 12.06 4.43 -15.86
CA THR A 113 11.45 3.14 -16.21
C THR A 113 10.90 2.42 -14.99
N ILE A 114 9.83 1.66 -15.21
CA ILE A 114 9.23 0.79 -14.21
C ILE A 114 9.01 -0.61 -14.81
N GLU A 115 9.29 -1.64 -14.04
CA GLU A 115 8.95 -3.02 -14.39
C GLU A 115 8.63 -3.84 -13.14
N GLY A 116 7.89 -4.93 -13.30
CA GLY A 116 7.55 -5.77 -12.17
C GLY A 116 6.55 -6.88 -12.47
N THR A 117 6.00 -7.43 -11.39
CA THR A 117 5.03 -8.53 -11.42
C THR A 117 3.77 -8.19 -10.66
N LYS A 118 2.64 -8.70 -11.16
CA LYS A 118 1.34 -8.67 -10.51
C LYS A 118 0.89 -10.10 -10.26
N THR A 119 0.55 -10.44 -9.03
CA THR A 119 -0.02 -11.75 -8.68
C THR A 119 -1.44 -11.58 -8.18
N VAL A 120 -2.41 -12.23 -8.83
CA VAL A 120 -3.82 -12.21 -8.45
C VAL A 120 -4.15 -13.46 -7.65
N TYR A 121 -4.69 -13.28 -6.45
CA TYR A 121 -5.20 -14.35 -5.60
C TYR A 121 -6.73 -14.30 -5.60
N ARG A 122 -7.34 -15.44 -5.93
CA ARG A 122 -8.80 -15.61 -5.99
C ARG A 122 -9.31 -16.23 -4.70
N LYS A 123 -10.55 -15.93 -4.35
CA LYS A 123 -11.25 -16.60 -3.26
C LYS A 123 -11.39 -18.11 -3.56
N PRO A 124 -11.13 -18.98 -2.58
CA PRO A 124 -11.52 -20.39 -2.64
C PRO A 124 -13.01 -20.58 -2.93
N SER A 125 -13.35 -21.58 -3.74
CA SER A 125 -14.72 -22.02 -3.93
C SER A 125 -14.87 -23.49 -3.57
N PHE A 126 -16.11 -23.96 -3.40
CA PHE A 126 -16.39 -25.36 -3.09
C PHE A 126 -15.71 -26.35 -4.07
N PHE A 127 -15.67 -26.00 -5.35
CA PHE A 127 -15.03 -26.81 -6.39
C PHE A 127 -13.54 -26.50 -6.61
N ARG A 128 -13.03 -25.42 -6.02
CA ARG A 128 -11.61 -25.00 -6.10
C ARG A 128 -11.16 -24.44 -4.74
N PRO A 129 -10.89 -25.30 -3.75
CA PRO A 129 -10.54 -24.87 -2.41
C PRO A 129 -9.16 -24.19 -2.31
N ASN A 130 -8.27 -24.46 -3.27
CA ASN A 130 -6.97 -23.82 -3.38
C ASN A 130 -6.71 -23.38 -4.83
N PRO A 131 -7.27 -22.23 -5.27
CA PRO A 131 -7.05 -21.74 -6.63
C PRO A 131 -5.61 -21.26 -6.79
N ASP A 132 -4.95 -21.70 -7.86
CA ASP A 132 -3.60 -21.23 -8.18
C ASP A 132 -3.59 -19.71 -8.42
N PRO A 133 -2.57 -18.99 -7.91
CA PRO A 133 -2.41 -17.58 -8.20
C PRO A 133 -2.16 -17.35 -9.69
N ILE A 134 -2.67 -16.24 -10.22
CA ILE A 134 -2.40 -15.84 -11.59
C ILE A 134 -1.31 -14.79 -11.58
N GLU A 135 -0.22 -15.09 -12.27
CA GLU A 135 0.95 -14.23 -12.30
C GLU A 135 1.03 -13.52 -13.65
N GLY A 136 1.27 -12.22 -13.60
CA GLY A 136 1.51 -11.36 -14.74
C GLY A 136 2.72 -10.47 -14.50
N TRP A 137 3.11 -9.78 -15.55
CA TRP A 137 4.19 -8.81 -15.59
C TRP A 137 3.67 -7.46 -16.05
N PHE A 138 4.37 -6.39 -15.69
CA PHE A 138 4.14 -5.06 -16.22
C PHE A 138 5.47 -4.37 -16.50
N LYS A 139 5.51 -3.49 -17.50
CA LYS A 139 6.64 -2.60 -17.75
C LYS A 139 6.18 -1.30 -18.40
N GLY A 140 6.92 -0.23 -18.20
CA GLY A 140 6.61 1.06 -18.80
C GLY A 140 7.58 2.16 -18.42
N ALA A 141 7.13 3.39 -18.66
CA ALA A 141 7.92 4.59 -18.45
C ALA A 141 7.13 5.66 -17.71
N LEU A 142 7.86 6.57 -17.07
CA LEU A 142 7.32 7.74 -16.39
C LEU A 142 6.57 8.57 -17.43
N LYS A 143 5.39 9.02 -17.07
CA LYS A 143 4.61 9.93 -17.90
C LYS A 143 5.40 11.26 -18.03
N PRO A 144 5.65 11.75 -19.25
CA PRO A 144 6.33 13.02 -19.49
C PRO A 144 5.64 14.22 -18.81
#